data_AF-A0A2Z6RI95-F1
#
_entry.id   AF-A0A2Z6RI95-F1
#
_cell.length_a   1.000
_cell.length_b   1.000
_cell.length_c   1.000
_cell.angle_alpha   90.00
_cell.angle_beta   90.00
_cell.angle_gamma   90.00
#
_symmetry.space_group_name_H-M   'P 1'
#
loop_
_entity.id
_entity.type
_entity.pdbx_description
1 polymer ?
#
loop_
_entity_poly.entity_id
_entity_poly.type
_entity_poly.pdbx_seq_one_letter_code
_entity_poly.pdbx_strand_id
1 'polypeptide(L)'
;MCQAESGQTICKSPECDRPIYVESNGLRHPFCGRTCASKYGDYKYPEYCKRIGCNKTTFVERNGYVHPYCGKSCAHITLSQIKQNGSVVDLEITNEQLNPFSSRLSTSSNSTILSDLCE
;
A
#
# COMPACT_ATOMS: atom_id res chain seq x y z
N MET A 1 23.01 -2.22 -9.12
CA MET A 1 23.18 -1.33 -7.96
C MET A 1 21.82 -1.09 -7.33
N CYS A 2 21.72 -1.34 -6.03
CA CYS A 2 20.78 -0.87 -5.01
C CYS A 2 19.26 -0.83 -5.30
N GLN A 3 18.61 -1.79 -4.65
CA GLN A 3 17.21 -1.95 -4.22
C GLN A 3 16.28 -0.72 -4.33
N ALA A 4 15.14 -0.93 -4.99
CA ALA A 4 14.00 -0.01 -4.96
C ALA A 4 13.43 0.09 -3.54
N GLU A 5 13.74 1.18 -2.85
CA GLU A 5 13.13 1.55 -1.58
C GLU A 5 11.62 1.73 -1.78
N SER A 6 10.85 0.79 -1.26
CA SER A 6 9.38 0.81 -1.19
C SER A 6 8.88 1.84 -0.18
N GLY A 7 9.29 3.09 -0.34
CA GLY A 7 8.79 4.23 0.42
C GLY A 7 7.96 5.10 -0.51
N GLN A 8 6.79 5.55 -0.05
CA GLN A 8 5.97 6.50 -0.80
C GLN A 8 6.78 7.77 -1.09
N THR A 9 7.04 8.03 -2.37
CA THR A 9 7.84 9.18 -2.86
C THR A 9 6.98 10.31 -3.40
N ILE A 10 5.72 10.01 -3.73
CA ILE A 10 4.76 10.94 -4.32
C ILE A 10 3.63 11.21 -3.32
N CYS A 11 3.13 12.44 -3.32
CA CYS A 11 2.00 12.89 -2.52
C CYS A 11 0.84 11.88 -2.61
N LYS A 12 0.22 11.56 -1.48
CA LYS A 12 -0.95 10.67 -1.43
C LYS A 12 -2.24 11.30 -1.99
N SER A 13 -2.24 12.61 -2.25
CA SER A 13 -3.43 13.30 -2.77
C SER A 13 -3.71 12.83 -4.22
N PRO A 14 -4.96 12.44 -4.54
CA PRO A 14 -5.31 11.89 -5.86
C PRO A 14 -5.19 12.91 -7.00
N GLU A 15 -5.14 14.20 -6.68
CA GLU A 15 -5.00 15.30 -7.63
C GLU A 15 -3.61 15.96 -7.54
N CYS A 16 -2.60 15.24 -7.04
CA CYS A 16 -1.27 15.81 -6.81
C CYS A 16 -0.13 14.83 -7.08
N ASP A 17 0.67 15.12 -8.11
CA ASP A 17 1.85 14.32 -8.48
C ASP A 17 3.17 14.85 -7.91
N ARG A 18 3.10 15.76 -6.94
CA ARG A 18 4.30 16.37 -6.34
C ARG A 18 5.01 15.37 -5.42
N PRO A 19 6.35 15.43 -5.32
CA PRO A 19 7.07 14.59 -4.37
C PRO A 19 6.64 14.91 -2.94
N ILE A 20 6.73 13.90 -2.07
CA ILE A 20 6.42 14.10 -0.66
C ILE A 20 7.34 15.12 0.00
N TYR A 21 6.82 15.83 0.99
CA TYR A 21 7.63 16.75 1.77
C TYR A 21 8.54 15.97 2.70
N VAL A 22 9.83 16.30 2.68
CA VAL A 22 10.84 15.75 3.58
C VAL A 22 11.41 16.89 4.40
N GLU A 23 11.33 16.78 5.71
CA GLU A 23 11.92 17.76 6.63
C GLU A 23 13.45 17.67 6.67
N SER A 24 14.09 18.72 7.19
CA SER A 24 15.54 18.81 7.33
C SER A 24 16.15 17.70 8.21
N ASN A 25 15.35 17.13 9.11
CA ASN A 25 15.71 15.98 9.97
C ASN A 25 15.61 14.64 9.23
N GLY A 26 15.16 14.63 7.96
CA GLY A 26 14.92 13.44 7.15
C GLY A 26 13.50 12.87 7.25
N LEU A 27 12.60 13.47 8.03
CA LEU A 27 11.22 12.99 8.22
C LEU A 27 10.40 13.13 6.95
N ARG A 28 9.96 12.00 6.42
CA ARG A 28 9.11 11.89 5.23
C ARG A 28 7.63 11.98 5.61
N HIS A 29 6.92 12.92 4.99
CA HIS A 29 5.47 13.08 5.17
C HIS A 29 4.69 12.35 4.07
N PRO A 30 3.43 11.92 4.29
CA PRO A 30 2.61 11.28 3.26
C PRO A 30 2.13 12.24 2.15
N PHE A 31 2.26 13.54 2.37
CA PHE A 31 1.82 14.59 1.44
C PHE A 31 2.97 15.53 1.08
N CYS A 32 2.86 16.21 -0.06
CA CYS A 32 3.86 17.17 -0.54
C CYS A 32 3.92 18.47 0.27
N GLY A 33 3.01 18.68 1.22
CA GLY A 33 2.96 19.88 2.05
C GLY A 33 1.66 20.03 2.82
N ARG A 34 1.56 21.11 3.59
CA ARG A 34 0.44 21.41 4.49
C ARG A 34 -0.91 21.47 3.78
N THR A 35 -0.98 22.02 2.57
CA THR A 35 -2.23 22.13 1.81
C THR A 35 -2.84 20.77 1.49
N CYS A 36 -2.05 19.84 0.94
CA CYS A 36 -2.49 18.48 0.65
C CYS A 36 -2.78 17.71 1.95
N ALA A 37 -1.98 17.92 2.99
CA ALA A 37 -2.22 17.34 4.30
C ALA A 37 -3.51 17.86 4.94
N SER A 38 -3.88 19.13 4.81
CA SER A 38 -5.14 19.66 5.36
C SER A 38 -6.36 19.29 4.52
N LYS A 39 -6.21 19.19 3.19
CA LYS A 39 -7.32 18.85 2.28
C LYS A 39 -7.65 17.35 2.27
N TYR A 40 -6.64 16.49 2.42
CA TYR A 40 -6.78 15.03 2.32
C TYR A 40 -6.29 14.27 3.56
N GLY A 41 -5.79 14.97 4.57
CA GLY A 41 -5.15 14.35 5.71
C GLY A 41 -5.92 14.61 7.01
N ASP A 42 -6.84 13.69 7.31
CA ASP A 42 -7.09 13.24 8.69
C ASP A 42 -5.93 12.34 9.16
N TYR A 43 -4.71 12.66 8.74
CA TYR A 43 -3.60 11.75 8.83
C TYR A 43 -3.02 11.79 10.23
N LYS A 44 -3.53 10.90 11.07
CA LYS A 44 -2.98 10.64 12.39
C LYS A 44 -1.92 9.54 12.28
N TYR A 45 -0.67 9.89 12.55
CA TYR A 45 0.37 8.88 12.74
C TYR A 45 -0.07 7.94 13.87
N PRO A 46 0.06 6.61 13.73
CA PRO A 46 -0.23 5.71 14.82
C PRO A 46 0.73 6.05 15.96
N GLU A 47 0.21 6.55 17.08
CA GLU A 47 1.02 6.93 18.25
C GLU A 47 1.47 5.69 19.04
N TYR A 48 0.69 4.61 18.96
CA TYR A 48 0.88 3.38 19.71
C TYR A 48 0.97 2.16 18.79
N CYS A 49 1.68 1.14 19.26
CA CYS A 49 1.81 -0.13 18.56
C CYS A 49 0.44 -0.75 18.28
N LYS A 50 0.17 -1.10 17.02
CA LYS A 50 -1.08 -1.78 16.60
C LYS A 50 -1.27 -3.19 17.20
N ARG A 51 -0.24 -3.78 17.82
CA ARG A 51 -0.32 -5.13 18.39
C ARG A 51 -1.19 -5.11 19.65
N ILE A 52 -2.20 -5.96 19.68
CA ILE A 52 -3.05 -6.15 20.87
C ILE A 52 -2.19 -6.58 22.07
N GLY A 53 -2.34 -5.89 23.20
CA GLY A 53 -1.54 -6.11 24.40
C GLY A 53 -0.13 -5.49 24.34
N CYS A 54 0.11 -4.51 23.48
CA CYS A 54 1.33 -3.70 23.48
C CYS A 54 1.00 -2.21 23.66
N ASN A 55 1.53 -1.60 24.72
CA ASN A 55 1.32 -0.18 25.02
C ASN A 55 2.53 0.69 24.68
N LYS A 56 3.47 0.17 23.87
CA LYS A 56 4.64 0.92 23.44
C LYS A 56 4.28 1.88 22.31
N THR A 57 4.93 3.03 22.27
CA THR A 57 4.82 3.96 21.14
C THR A 57 5.33 3.33 19.86
N THR A 58 4.82 3.80 18.72
CA THR A 58 5.30 3.34 17.41
C THR A 58 6.76 3.68 17.18
N PHE A 59 7.43 2.81 16.45
CA PHE A 59 8.81 3.05 16.07
C PHE A 59 8.83 4.03 14.91
N VAL A 60 9.62 5.09 15.06
CA VAL A 60 9.89 6.06 14.00
C VAL A 60 11.31 5.81 13.53
N GLU A 61 11.47 5.47 12.25
CA GLU A 61 12.79 5.33 11.63
C GLU A 61 13.52 6.67 11.55
N ARG A 62 14.83 6.64 11.30
CA ARG A 62 15.64 7.86 11.11
C ARG A 62 15.21 8.68 9.89
N ASN A 63 14.59 8.05 8.90
CA ASN A 63 13.93 8.71 7.75
C ASN A 63 12.53 9.25 8.11
N GLY A 64 12.16 9.22 9.40
CA GLY A 64 10.87 9.61 9.93
C GLY A 64 9.68 8.76 9.48
N TYR A 65 9.90 7.64 8.81
CA TYR A 65 8.84 6.68 8.55
C TYR A 65 8.33 6.11 9.88
N VAL A 66 7.03 6.29 10.14
CA VAL A 66 6.39 5.76 11.35
C VAL A 66 5.85 4.37 11.05
N HIS A 67 6.39 3.37 11.73
CA HIS A 67 5.92 2.00 11.61
C HIS A 67 4.62 1.81 12.40
N PRO A 68 3.69 0.97 11.94
CA PRO A 68 2.48 0.63 12.69
C PRO A 68 2.75 -0.15 13.99
N TYR A 69 4.00 -0.56 14.23
CA TYR A 69 4.42 -1.33 15.40
C TYR A 69 5.60 -0.66 16.10
N CYS A 70 5.77 -0.93 17.39
CA CYS A 70 6.92 -0.41 18.16
C CYS A 70 8.27 -1.06 17.80
N GLY A 71 8.29 -2.05 16.90
CA GLY A 71 9.50 -2.74 16.50
C GLY A 71 9.24 -4.05 15.77
N LYS A 72 10.32 -4.65 15.25
CA LYS A 72 10.31 -5.86 14.42
C LYS A 72 9.60 -7.04 15.08
N SER A 73 9.83 -7.26 16.38
CA SER A 73 9.19 -8.37 17.11
C SER A 73 7.67 -8.27 17.14
N CYS A 74 7.12 -7.07 17.37
CA CYS A 74 5.66 -6.88 17.38
C CYS A 74 5.06 -7.05 15.98
N ALA A 75 5.75 -6.56 14.95
CA ALA A 75 5.35 -6.79 13.57
C ALA A 75 5.32 -8.29 13.24
N HIS A 76 6.37 -9.03 13.59
CA HIS A 76 6.47 -10.47 13.33
C HIS A 76 5.39 -11.28 14.07
N ILE A 77 5.12 -10.97 15.35
CA ILE A 77 4.08 -11.66 16.12
C ILE A 77 2.71 -11.48 15.46
N THR A 78 2.36 -10.25 15.05
CA THR A 78 1.09 -9.97 14.37
C THR A 78 1.00 -10.70 13.02
N LEU A 79 2.08 -10.70 12.22
CA LEU A 79 2.11 -11.42 10.95
C LEU A 79 1.98 -12.94 11.14
N SER A 80 2.60 -13.50 12.18
CA SER A 80 2.47 -14.92 12.52
C SER A 80 1.07 -15.29 13.01
N GLN A 81 0.39 -14.40 13.75
CA GLN A 81 -1.00 -14.61 14.18
C GLN A 81 -1.98 -14.62 13.00
N ILE A 82 -1.78 -13.74 12.02
CA ILE A 82 -2.60 -13.69 10.79
C ILE A 82 -2.46 -15.00 9.99
N LYS A 83 -1.26 -15.59 9.95
CA LYS A 83 -1.02 -16.86 9.22
C LYS A 83 -1.62 -18.08 9.91
N GLN A 84 -1.77 -18.07 11.23
CA GLN A 84 -2.29 -19.21 12.00
C GLN A 84 -3.81 -19.20 12.11
N ASN A 85 -4.43 -18.02 12.14
CA ASN A 85 -5.87 -17.85 12.30
C ASN A 85 -6.43 -17.22 11.02
N GLY A 86 -6.57 -18.00 9.94
CA GLY A 86 -7.16 -17.57 8.67
C GLY A 86 -8.62 -17.11 8.78
N SER A 87 -8.86 -16.03 9.50
CA SER A 87 -10.15 -15.39 9.71
C SER A 87 -10.01 -13.91 9.42
N VAL A 88 -10.69 -13.56 8.35
CA VAL A 88 -10.96 -12.24 7.78
C VAL A 88 -11.15 -11.18 8.87
N VAL A 89 -10.35 -10.12 8.83
CA VAL A 89 -10.77 -8.81 9.31
C VAL A 89 -10.66 -7.85 8.13
N ASP A 90 -11.82 -7.30 7.79
CA ASP A 90 -12.13 -6.44 6.64
C ASP A 90 -10.94 -5.66 6.11
N LEU A 91 -10.48 -6.13 4.95
CA LEU A 91 -9.84 -5.27 3.98
C LEU A 91 -11.00 -4.50 3.35
N GLU A 92 -11.26 -3.27 3.81
CA GLU A 92 -12.04 -2.31 3.03
C GLU A 92 -11.26 -2.02 1.73
N ILE A 93 -11.35 -2.95 0.77
CA ILE A 93 -11.15 -2.69 -0.64
C ILE A 93 -12.51 -2.24 -1.15
N THR A 94 -12.74 -0.93 -1.15
CA THR A 94 -13.65 -0.35 -2.14
C THR A 94 -12.82 -0.01 -3.38
N ASN A 95 -12.78 -0.95 -4.31
CA ASN A 95 -13.24 -0.67 -5.67
C ASN A 95 -13.20 -1.96 -6.49
N GLU A 96 -14.39 -2.46 -6.75
CA GLU A 96 -14.71 -3.11 -8.00
C GLU A 96 -14.11 -2.31 -9.16
N GLN A 97 -13.30 -2.97 -9.99
CA GLN A 97 -13.61 -3.18 -11.41
C GLN A 97 -12.54 -4.14 -11.95
N LEU A 98 -12.96 -5.41 -12.14
CA LEU A 98 -12.79 -6.24 -13.36
C LEU A 98 -11.58 -5.89 -14.26
N ASN A 99 -10.72 -6.79 -14.72
CA ASN A 99 -10.71 -8.25 -14.76
C ASN A 99 -9.29 -8.73 -15.18
N PRO A 100 -8.96 -10.01 -14.94
CA PRO A 100 -7.61 -10.55 -14.95
C PRO A 100 -7.13 -11.05 -16.32
N PHE A 101 -5.91 -10.66 -16.70
CA PHE A 101 -5.07 -11.48 -17.58
C PHE A 101 -4.66 -12.75 -16.82
N SER A 102 -5.28 -13.88 -17.13
CA SER A 102 -4.72 -15.20 -16.83
C SER A 102 -5.05 -16.16 -17.94
N SER A 103 -4.01 -16.48 -18.70
CA SER A 103 -3.94 -17.56 -19.66
C SER A 103 -4.10 -18.92 -18.94
N ARG A 104 -4.95 -19.81 -19.48
CA ARG A 104 -4.64 -21.22 -19.83
C ARG A 104 -5.90 -21.97 -20.32
N LEU A 105 -5.83 -22.43 -21.57
CA LEU A 105 -6.22 -23.74 -22.17
C LEU A 105 -7.29 -24.58 -21.40
N SER A 106 -8.34 -25.17 -21.97
CA SER A 106 -8.67 -25.72 -23.30
C SER A 106 -10.23 -25.89 -23.28
N THR A 107 -11.03 -25.95 -24.34
CA THR A 107 -11.12 -26.97 -25.41
C THR A 107 -12.42 -26.66 -26.19
N SER A 108 -12.55 -27.19 -27.41
CA SER A 108 -13.80 -27.39 -28.18
C SER A 108 -14.22 -26.30 -29.18
N SER A 109 -13.69 -26.44 -30.39
CA SER A 109 -14.45 -26.60 -31.65
C SER A 109 -15.37 -25.47 -32.12
N ASN A 110 -14.90 -24.67 -33.09
CA ASN A 110 -15.29 -24.79 -34.51
C ASN A 110 -14.89 -23.53 -35.28
N SER A 111 -13.93 -23.73 -36.19
CA SER A 111 -13.46 -22.80 -37.21
C SER A 111 -14.53 -22.54 -38.27
N THR A 112 -14.81 -21.28 -38.60
CA THR A 112 -15.00 -20.85 -39.99
C THR A 112 -14.60 -19.37 -40.11
N ILE A 113 -13.69 -19.14 -41.03
CA ILE A 113 -12.93 -17.92 -41.31
C ILE A 113 -13.81 -16.95 -42.12
N LEU A 114 -13.87 -15.68 -41.74
CA LEU A 114 -14.09 -14.60 -42.70
C LEU A 114 -12.78 -13.81 -42.80
N SER A 115 -12.04 -14.07 -43.88
CA SER A 115 -10.89 -13.29 -44.28
C SER A 115 -11.34 -12.15 -45.19
N ASP A 116 -10.76 -10.99 -44.94
CA ASP A 116 -10.66 -9.84 -45.84
C ASP A 116 -10.50 -10.24 -47.32
N LEU A 117 -11.23 -9.55 -48.19
CA LEU A 117 -10.75 -9.28 -49.55
C LEU A 117 -10.58 -7.76 -49.72
N CYS A 118 -9.36 -7.42 -50.10
CA CYS A 118 -9.03 -6.22 -50.84
C CYS A 118 -9.62 -6.30 -52.25
N GLU A 119 -10.31 -5.25 -52.68
CA GLU A 119 -10.14 -4.55 -53.97
C GLU A 119 -10.82 -3.17 -53.90
#